data_AF-A0A316HV75-F1
#
_entry.id   AF-A0A316HV75-F1
#
_cell.length_a   1.000
_cell.length_b   1.000
_cell.length_c   1.000
_cell.angle_alpha   90.00
_cell.angle_beta   90.00
_cell.angle_gamma   90.00
#
_symmetry.space_group_name_H-M   'P 1'
#
loop_
_entity.id
_entity.type
_entity.pdbx_description
1 polymer ?
#
loop_
_entity_poly.entity_id
_entity_poly.type
_entity_poly.pdbx_seq_one_letter_code
_entity_poly.pdbx_strand_id
1 'polypeptide(L)'
;MPKQVDHDERRRQIGDAVCRVIAARGLNAVSLRHVAAEAGVSMGRVQHYFATVDEMLMFAFDLISERVAARLGAVHSDDPAKYLRAILLELLPLSPAARAEAPVLAAFLAQAVVEPRLGVPLHEGNEQMVAWLVGMITAVRPGGDPKRDAMALLAFVDGLMLQVLIGQVTPEAAEDLVDHQLSRVLT
;
A
#
# COMPACT_ATOMS: atom_id res chain seq x y z
N MET A 1 28.15 17.87 1.80
CA MET A 1 26.81 17.56 1.27
C MET A 1 25.77 17.54 2.41
N PRO A 2 25.22 18.68 2.91
CA PRO A 2 24.49 18.66 4.20
C PRO A 2 23.02 19.14 4.20
N LYS A 3 22.66 20.22 3.50
CA LYS A 3 21.37 20.92 3.75
C LYS A 3 20.14 20.27 3.10
N GLN A 4 20.33 19.64 1.94
CA GLN A 4 19.23 19.03 1.18
C GLN A 4 18.83 17.66 1.75
N VAL A 5 19.82 16.88 2.23
CA VAL A 5 19.58 15.58 2.88
C VAL A 5 18.77 15.75 4.17
N ASP A 6 19.12 16.73 5.01
CA ASP A 6 18.36 17.07 6.23
C ASP A 6 16.93 17.54 5.91
N HIS A 7 16.76 18.29 4.83
CA HIS A 7 15.44 18.74 4.39
C HIS A 7 14.53 17.55 4.01
N ASP A 8 15.04 16.62 3.19
CA ASP A 8 14.27 15.45 2.74
C ASP A 8 13.98 14.49 3.90
N GLU A 9 14.95 14.27 4.78
CA GLU A 9 14.77 13.46 5.98
C GLU A 9 13.67 14.06 6.88
N ARG A 10 13.70 15.38 7.09
CA ARG A 10 12.69 16.04 7.92
C ARG A 10 11.30 16.02 7.28
N ARG A 11 11.21 16.14 5.96
CA ARG A 11 9.95 15.99 5.23
C ARG A 11 9.39 14.58 5.39
N ARG A 12 10.24 13.54 5.29
CA ARG A 12 9.84 12.14 5.54
C ARG A 12 9.35 11.93 6.98
N GLN A 13 10.04 12.48 7.99
CA GLN A 13 9.61 12.40 9.40
C GLN A 13 8.20 12.96 9.62
N ILE A 14 7.86 14.06 8.93
CA ILE A 14 6.50 14.64 8.98
C ILE A 14 5.52 13.76 8.20
N GLY A 15 5.89 13.24 7.02
CA GLY A 15 5.06 12.29 6.27
C GLY A 15 4.75 11.00 7.06
N ASP A 16 5.70 10.53 7.87
CA ASP A 16 5.49 9.41 8.79
C ASP A 16 4.45 9.73 9.86
N ALA A 17 4.46 10.94 10.39
CA ALA A 17 3.43 11.40 11.30
C ALA A 17 2.06 11.47 10.61
N VAL A 18 2.00 11.92 9.35
CA VAL A 18 0.77 11.87 8.56
C VAL A 18 0.25 10.44 8.44
N CYS A 19 1.11 9.48 8.07
CA CYS A 19 0.75 8.06 7.99
C CYS A 19 0.19 7.52 9.32
N ARG A 20 0.83 7.85 10.45
CA ARG A 20 0.36 7.45 11.79
C ARG A 20 -1.00 8.07 12.14
N VAL A 21 -1.23 9.35 11.81
CA VAL A 21 -2.55 9.98 11.99
C VAL A 21 -3.61 9.27 11.17
N ILE A 22 -3.32 8.96 9.89
CA ILE A 22 -4.26 8.26 9.02
C ILE A 22 -4.58 6.87 9.57
N ALA A 23 -3.56 6.09 9.94
CA ALA A 23 -3.74 4.74 10.46
C ALA A 23 -4.56 4.71 11.76
N ALA A 24 -4.41 5.72 12.62
CA ALA A 24 -5.10 5.78 13.91
C ALA A 24 -6.49 6.43 13.85
N ARG A 25 -6.72 7.36 12.92
CA ARG A 25 -7.90 8.26 12.95
C ARG A 25 -8.58 8.48 11.60
N GLY A 26 -8.06 7.89 10.53
CA GLY A 26 -8.55 8.07 9.16
C GLY A 26 -8.08 9.36 8.49
N LEU A 27 -8.30 9.46 7.18
CA LEU A 27 -7.85 10.59 6.35
C LEU A 27 -8.44 11.93 6.78
N ASN A 28 -9.71 11.97 7.17
CA ASN A 28 -10.40 13.19 7.59
C ASN A 28 -9.82 13.81 8.87
N ALA A 29 -9.06 13.05 9.66
CA ALA A 29 -8.40 13.56 10.85
C ALA A 29 -7.08 14.28 10.53
N VAL A 30 -6.56 14.19 9.31
CA VAL A 30 -5.29 14.84 8.94
C VAL A 30 -5.47 16.35 8.94
N SER A 31 -4.69 17.02 9.78
CA SER A 31 -4.65 18.48 9.90
C SER A 31 -3.27 18.92 10.35
N LEU A 32 -2.89 20.18 10.09
CA LEU A 32 -1.63 20.75 10.58
C LEU A 32 -1.44 20.53 12.09
N ARG A 33 -2.53 20.68 12.87
CA ARG A 33 -2.50 20.50 14.32
C ARG A 33 -2.22 19.05 14.72
N HIS A 34 -2.97 18.09 14.17
CA HIS A 34 -2.78 16.68 14.51
C HIS A 34 -1.41 16.17 14.05
N VAL A 35 -0.98 16.54 12.84
CA VAL A 35 0.33 16.14 12.31
C VAL A 35 1.46 16.76 13.11
N ALA A 36 1.36 18.04 13.49
CA ALA A 36 2.36 18.69 14.33
C ALA A 36 2.51 18.00 15.69
N ALA A 37 1.38 17.66 16.33
CA ALA A 37 1.37 16.94 17.59
C ALA A 37 1.99 15.53 17.45
N GLU A 38 1.63 14.79 16.41
CA GLU A 38 2.14 13.45 16.12
C GLU A 38 3.63 13.44 15.73
N ALA A 39 4.11 14.49 15.06
CA ALA A 39 5.51 14.66 14.68
C ALA A 39 6.38 15.27 15.79
N GLY A 40 5.78 15.76 16.87
CA GLY A 40 6.52 16.47 17.93
C GLY A 40 7.15 17.79 17.45
N VAL A 41 6.48 18.52 16.55
CA VAL A 41 6.96 19.79 15.98
C VAL A 41 5.90 20.89 16.06
N SER A 42 6.27 22.14 15.74
CA SER A 42 5.30 23.23 15.64
C SER A 42 4.48 23.15 14.35
N MET A 43 3.25 23.66 14.37
CA MET A 43 2.42 23.77 13.15
C MET A 43 3.12 24.58 12.04
N GLY A 44 3.83 25.65 12.40
CA GLY A 44 4.61 26.44 11.44
C GLY A 44 5.73 25.63 10.78
N ARG A 45 6.31 24.64 11.49
CA ARG A 45 7.26 23.71 10.87
C ARG A 45 6.58 22.77 9.89
N VAL A 46 5.41 22.24 10.20
CA VAL A 46 4.65 21.41 9.23
C VAL A 46 4.29 22.24 8.00
N GLN A 47 3.77 23.45 8.19
CA GLN A 47 3.39 24.36 7.10
C GLN A 47 4.57 24.77 6.21
N HIS A 48 5.79 24.77 6.75
CA HIS A 48 7.00 25.01 5.96
C HIS A 48 7.29 23.89 4.96
N TYR A 49 6.94 22.63 5.28
CA TYR A 49 7.16 21.47 4.40
C TYR A 49 5.95 21.11 3.54
N PHE A 50 4.74 21.42 4.01
CA PHE A 50 3.49 21.10 3.34
C PHE A 50 2.53 22.30 3.41
N ALA A 51 2.22 22.87 2.25
CA ALA A 51 1.37 24.05 2.16
C ALA A 51 -0.11 23.72 2.41
N THR A 52 -0.52 22.49 2.09
CA THR A 52 -1.93 22.05 2.21
C THR A 52 -2.04 20.66 2.83
N VAL A 53 -3.25 20.33 3.31
CA VAL A 53 -3.56 18.96 3.75
C VAL A 53 -3.46 17.99 2.59
N ASP A 54 -3.91 18.38 1.40
CA ASP A 54 -3.81 17.55 0.19
C ASP A 54 -2.35 17.19 -0.13
N GLU A 55 -1.41 18.12 0.04
CA GLU A 55 0.01 17.84 -0.15
C GLU A 55 0.54 16.83 0.88
N MET A 56 0.10 16.92 2.14
CA MET A 56 0.43 15.92 3.16
C MET A 56 -0.13 14.54 2.81
N LEU A 57 -1.37 14.48 2.32
CA LEU A 57 -2.02 13.22 1.93
C LEU A 57 -1.30 12.58 0.73
N MET A 58 -1.03 13.35 -0.32
CA MET A 58 -0.30 12.84 -1.49
C MET A 58 1.09 12.35 -1.11
N PHE A 59 1.82 13.11 -0.31
CA PHE A 59 3.14 12.68 0.15
C PHE A 59 3.08 11.41 1.00
N ALA A 60 2.06 11.25 1.85
CA ALA A 60 1.87 10.03 2.63
C ALA A 60 1.54 8.84 1.73
N PHE A 61 0.71 9.02 0.69
CA PHE A 61 0.42 7.99 -0.29
C PHE A 61 1.68 7.53 -1.04
N ASP A 62 2.48 8.50 -1.53
CA ASP A 62 3.74 8.22 -2.21
C ASP A 62 4.71 7.47 -1.29
N LEU A 63 4.84 7.91 -0.04
CA LEU A 63 5.72 7.29 0.95
C LEU A 63 5.34 5.82 1.24
N ILE A 64 4.05 5.52 1.34
CA ILE A 64 3.58 4.13 1.53
C ILE A 64 3.78 3.32 0.25
N SER A 65 3.50 3.90 -0.92
CA SER A 65 3.70 3.24 -2.21
C SER A 65 5.19 2.89 -2.43
N GLU A 66 6.12 3.79 -2.09
CA GLU A 66 7.56 3.54 -2.10
C GLU A 66 7.95 2.37 -1.18
N ARG A 67 7.38 2.29 0.02
CA ARG A 67 7.65 1.21 0.99
C ARG A 67 7.15 -0.13 0.53
N VAL A 68 5.92 -0.18 0.01
CA VAL A 68 5.34 -1.39 -0.57
C VAL A 68 6.19 -1.84 -1.76
N ALA A 69 6.50 -0.94 -2.70
CA ALA A 69 7.34 -1.26 -3.85
C ALA A 69 8.72 -1.79 -3.44
N ALA A 70 9.35 -1.18 -2.43
CA ALA A 70 10.64 -1.65 -1.91
C ALA A 70 10.55 -3.05 -1.29
N ARG A 71 9.48 -3.36 -0.54
CA ARG A 71 9.27 -4.71 0.00
C ARG A 71 9.02 -5.75 -1.08
N LEU A 72 8.16 -5.44 -2.07
CA LEU A 72 7.92 -6.31 -3.21
C LEU A 72 9.20 -6.56 -4.02
N GLY A 73 10.04 -5.53 -4.18
CA GLY A 73 11.34 -5.64 -4.86
C GLY A 73 12.39 -6.46 -4.11
N ALA A 74 12.24 -6.62 -2.79
CA ALA A 74 13.09 -7.47 -1.96
C ALA A 74 12.62 -8.94 -1.90
N VAL A 75 11.44 -9.25 -2.42
CA VAL A 75 11.00 -10.64 -2.58
C VAL A 75 11.80 -11.29 -3.71
N HIS A 76 12.30 -12.49 -3.46
CA HIS A 76 13.05 -13.27 -4.44
C HIS A 76 12.69 -14.75 -4.35
N SER A 77 12.51 -15.40 -5.50
CA SER A 77 12.31 -16.85 -5.61
C SER A 77 12.65 -17.29 -7.04
N ASP A 78 13.36 -18.41 -7.18
CA ASP A 78 13.68 -19.01 -8.48
C ASP A 78 12.48 -19.75 -9.10
N ASP A 79 11.46 -20.04 -8.29
CA ASP A 79 10.20 -20.64 -8.70
C ASP A 79 9.15 -19.53 -8.92
N PRO A 80 8.64 -19.33 -10.15
CA PRO A 80 7.66 -18.29 -10.46
C PRO A 80 6.35 -18.40 -9.67
N ALA A 81 5.90 -19.62 -9.34
CA ALA A 81 4.66 -19.82 -8.59
C ALA A 81 4.85 -19.42 -7.12
N LYS A 82 5.99 -19.80 -6.53
CA LYS A 82 6.36 -19.37 -5.17
C LYS A 82 6.64 -17.87 -5.11
N TYR A 83 7.21 -17.30 -6.16
CA TYR A 83 7.42 -15.86 -6.27
C TYR A 83 6.08 -15.12 -6.23
N LEU A 84 5.14 -15.51 -7.10
CA LEU A 84 3.79 -14.93 -7.13
C LEU A 84 3.09 -15.07 -5.77
N ARG A 85 3.17 -16.24 -5.13
CA ARG A 85 2.66 -16.43 -3.76
C ARG A 85 3.25 -15.43 -2.78
N ALA A 86 4.56 -15.31 -2.73
CA ALA A 86 5.24 -14.40 -1.81
C ALA A 86 4.85 -12.94 -2.05
N ILE A 87 4.68 -12.53 -3.32
CA ILE A 87 4.16 -11.20 -3.67
C ILE A 87 2.75 -10.98 -3.11
N LEU A 88 1.82 -11.91 -3.30
CA LEU A 88 0.44 -11.73 -2.81
C LEU A 88 0.39 -11.68 -1.28
N LEU A 89 1.23 -12.44 -0.59
CA LEU A 89 1.31 -12.39 0.88
C LEU A 89 1.92 -11.09 1.40
N GLU A 90 2.88 -10.51 0.68
CA GLU A 90 3.52 -9.25 1.07
C GLU A 90 2.57 -8.05 0.95
N LEU A 91 1.52 -8.16 0.13
CA LEU A 91 0.43 -7.19 0.04
C LEU A 91 -0.57 -7.28 1.21
N LEU A 92 -0.52 -8.35 2.01
CA LEU A 92 -1.40 -8.55 3.16
C LEU A 92 -0.75 -8.05 4.47
N PRO A 93 -1.55 -7.69 5.50
CA PRO A 93 -1.05 -7.19 6.79
C PRO A 93 -0.47 -8.31 7.69
N LEU A 94 0.49 -9.08 7.15
CA LEU A 94 1.09 -10.25 7.80
C LEU A 94 2.41 -9.92 8.50
N SER A 95 3.14 -8.90 8.01
CA SER A 95 4.34 -8.39 8.66
C SER A 95 4.03 -7.18 9.57
N PRO A 96 4.89 -6.87 10.57
CA PRO A 96 4.72 -5.67 11.38
C PRO A 96 4.66 -4.37 10.56
N ALA A 97 5.46 -4.29 9.48
CA ALA A 97 5.44 -3.16 8.56
C ALA A 97 4.11 -3.10 7.80
N ALA A 98 3.69 -4.19 7.16
CA ALA A 98 2.43 -4.23 6.43
C ALA A 98 1.21 -3.94 7.31
N ARG A 99 1.22 -4.39 8.58
CA ARG A 99 0.16 -4.04 9.57
C ARG A 99 0.07 -2.55 9.86
N ALA A 100 1.20 -1.83 9.87
CA ALA A 100 1.21 -0.40 10.10
C ALA A 100 0.74 0.41 8.87
N GLU A 101 0.94 -0.13 7.68
CA GLU A 101 0.70 0.56 6.41
C GLU A 101 -0.67 0.25 5.80
N ALA A 102 -1.17 -0.98 5.96
CA ALA A 102 -2.44 -1.43 5.39
C ALA A 102 -3.64 -0.54 5.78
N PRO A 103 -3.78 -0.02 7.03
CA PRO A 103 -4.83 0.93 7.36
C PRO A 103 -4.78 2.22 6.52
N VAL A 104 -3.57 2.67 6.16
CA VAL A 104 -3.36 3.87 5.33
C VAL A 104 -3.82 3.59 3.90
N LEU A 105 -3.40 2.47 3.31
CA LEU A 105 -3.84 2.03 1.98
C LEU A 105 -5.36 1.86 1.91
N ALA A 106 -5.96 1.19 2.90
CA ALA A 106 -7.41 1.02 3.00
C ALA A 106 -8.15 2.37 3.04
N ALA A 107 -7.63 3.35 3.79
CA ALA A 107 -8.21 4.68 3.84
C ALA A 107 -8.13 5.40 2.49
N PHE A 108 -7.00 5.31 1.78
CA PHE A 108 -6.86 5.89 0.44
C PHE A 108 -7.80 5.25 -0.58
N LEU A 109 -7.89 3.92 -0.61
CA LEU A 109 -8.81 3.20 -1.49
C LEU A 109 -10.26 3.64 -1.25
N ALA A 110 -10.67 3.74 0.03
CA ALA A 110 -12.02 4.19 0.38
C ALA A 110 -12.26 5.65 -0.03
N GLN A 111 -11.29 6.55 0.17
CA GLN A 111 -11.43 7.96 -0.18
C GLN A 111 -11.48 8.18 -1.69
N ALA A 112 -10.73 7.41 -2.47
CA ALA A 112 -10.71 7.52 -3.92
C ALA A 112 -12.07 7.24 -4.59
N VAL A 113 -12.96 6.51 -3.90
CA VAL A 113 -14.35 6.29 -4.36
C VAL A 113 -15.14 7.60 -4.43
N VAL A 114 -14.86 8.55 -3.55
CA VAL A 114 -15.58 9.83 -3.45
C VAL A 114 -14.74 11.03 -3.87
N GLU A 115 -13.45 10.84 -4.13
CA GLU A 115 -12.49 11.90 -4.47
C GLU A 115 -11.66 11.52 -5.71
N PRO A 116 -12.10 11.88 -6.93
CA PRO A 116 -11.50 11.43 -8.19
C PRO A 116 -10.00 11.77 -8.34
N ARG A 117 -9.55 12.90 -7.77
CA ARG A 117 -8.14 13.31 -7.81
C ARG A 117 -7.21 12.39 -7.04
N LEU A 118 -7.71 11.69 -6.00
CA LEU A 118 -6.96 10.63 -5.32
C LEU A 118 -7.06 9.30 -6.07
N GLY A 119 -8.04 9.15 -6.98
CA GLY A 119 -8.22 7.97 -7.81
C GLY A 119 -7.21 7.85 -8.94
N VAL A 120 -6.68 8.95 -9.49
CA VAL A 120 -5.71 8.90 -10.61
C VAL A 120 -4.41 8.17 -10.22
N PRO A 121 -3.71 8.54 -9.11
CA PRO A 121 -2.49 7.85 -8.70
C PRO A 121 -2.73 6.37 -8.36
N LEU A 122 -3.88 6.05 -7.75
CA LEU A 122 -4.27 4.68 -7.47
C LEU A 122 -4.52 3.86 -8.74
N HIS A 123 -5.16 4.48 -9.75
CA HIS A 123 -5.40 3.83 -11.03
C HIS A 123 -4.10 3.51 -11.76
N GLU A 124 -3.19 4.48 -11.85
CA GLU A 124 -1.88 4.29 -12.49
C GLU A 124 -1.04 3.24 -11.77
N GLY A 125 -1.03 3.24 -10.43
CA GLY A 125 -0.35 2.22 -9.62
C GLY A 125 -0.96 0.82 -9.81
N ASN A 126 -2.29 0.74 -9.88
CA ASN A 126 -3.02 -0.50 -10.14
C ASN A 126 -2.71 -1.06 -11.54
N GLU A 127 -2.71 -0.22 -12.58
CA GLU A 127 -2.35 -0.64 -13.94
C GLU A 127 -0.94 -1.23 -14.01
N GLN A 128 0.02 -0.62 -13.32
CA GLN A 128 1.40 -1.13 -13.22
C GLN A 128 1.45 -2.47 -12.49
N MET A 129 0.74 -2.60 -11.36
CA MET A 129 0.66 -3.84 -10.59
C MET A 129 0.03 -4.97 -11.41
N VAL A 130 -1.06 -4.70 -12.12
CA VAL A 130 -1.72 -5.67 -13.00
C VAL A 130 -0.81 -6.07 -14.14
N ALA A 131 -0.14 -5.13 -14.80
CA ALA A 131 0.81 -5.43 -15.87
C ALA A 131 1.95 -6.34 -15.39
N TRP A 132 2.45 -6.10 -14.18
CA TRP A 132 3.48 -6.93 -13.58
C TRP A 132 2.96 -8.34 -13.21
N LEU A 133 1.78 -8.43 -12.59
CA LEU A 133 1.11 -9.71 -12.30
C LEU A 133 0.84 -10.54 -13.56
N VAL A 134 0.46 -9.89 -14.67
CA VAL A 134 0.28 -10.55 -15.98
C VAL A 134 1.57 -11.27 -16.41
N GLY A 135 2.73 -10.63 -16.26
CA GLY A 135 4.01 -11.24 -16.58
C GLY A 135 4.28 -12.49 -15.73
N MET A 136 4.02 -12.41 -14.43
CA MET A 136 4.21 -13.54 -13.50
C MET A 136 3.27 -14.71 -13.79
N ILE A 137 1.97 -14.43 -13.98
CA ILE A 137 0.96 -15.46 -14.29
C ILE A 137 1.30 -16.15 -15.61
N THR A 138 1.69 -15.39 -16.63
CA THR A 138 2.07 -15.93 -17.95
C THR A 138 3.29 -16.86 -17.84
N ALA A 139 4.25 -16.54 -16.97
CA ALA A 139 5.43 -17.37 -16.74
C ALA A 139 5.11 -18.69 -16.03
N VAL A 140 4.11 -18.70 -15.14
CA VAL A 140 3.69 -19.91 -14.41
C VAL A 140 2.77 -20.79 -15.25
N ARG A 141 1.77 -20.18 -15.90
CA ARG A 141 0.75 -20.88 -16.68
C ARG A 141 0.63 -20.24 -18.07
N PRO A 142 1.37 -20.76 -19.07
CA PRO A 142 1.25 -20.26 -20.45
C PRO A 142 -0.11 -20.66 -21.04
N GLY A 143 -1.08 -19.75 -20.95
CA GLY A 143 -2.45 -19.94 -21.46
C GLY A 143 -3.50 -19.20 -20.63
N GLY A 144 -4.75 -19.16 -21.13
CA GLY A 144 -5.86 -18.46 -20.47
C GLY A 144 -5.87 -16.95 -20.69
N ASP A 145 -6.45 -16.21 -19.74
CA ASP A 145 -6.55 -14.74 -19.75
C ASP A 145 -5.79 -14.15 -18.55
N PRO A 146 -4.45 -14.01 -18.64
CA PRO A 146 -3.62 -13.60 -17.51
C PRO A 146 -3.97 -12.19 -17.02
N LYS A 147 -4.55 -11.33 -17.87
CA LYS A 147 -5.00 -9.99 -17.47
C LYS A 147 -6.21 -10.09 -16.55
N ARG A 148 -7.21 -10.89 -16.91
CA ARG A 148 -8.37 -11.11 -16.04
C ARG A 148 -7.97 -11.77 -14.72
N ASP A 149 -7.07 -12.74 -14.76
CA ASP A 149 -6.57 -13.41 -13.55
C ASP A 149 -5.78 -12.46 -12.64
N ALA A 150 -4.92 -11.60 -13.20
CA ALA A 150 -4.21 -10.56 -12.45
C ALA A 150 -5.17 -9.58 -11.77
N MET A 151 -6.18 -9.08 -12.50
CA MET A 151 -7.21 -8.20 -11.94
C MET A 151 -8.00 -8.89 -10.82
N ALA A 152 -8.34 -10.16 -10.99
CA ALA A 152 -9.06 -10.94 -9.99
C ALA A 152 -8.21 -11.19 -8.74
N LEU A 153 -6.92 -11.52 -8.89
CA LEU A 153 -6.00 -11.71 -7.77
C LEU A 153 -5.80 -10.42 -6.97
N LEU A 154 -5.64 -9.29 -7.64
CA LEU A 154 -5.46 -8.01 -6.96
C LEU A 154 -6.73 -7.60 -6.20
N ALA A 155 -7.91 -7.70 -6.82
CA ALA A 155 -9.18 -7.45 -6.16
C ALA A 155 -9.42 -8.39 -4.96
N PHE A 156 -9.01 -9.65 -5.09
CA PHE A 156 -9.06 -10.62 -4.01
C PHE A 156 -8.15 -10.23 -2.84
N VAL A 157 -6.90 -9.83 -3.11
CA VAL A 157 -5.94 -9.40 -2.08
C VAL A 157 -6.40 -8.11 -1.39
N ASP A 158 -6.93 -7.13 -2.13
CA ASP A 158 -7.48 -5.89 -1.54
C ASP A 158 -8.65 -6.20 -0.58
N GLY A 159 -9.57 -7.06 -1.01
CA GLY A 159 -10.69 -7.50 -0.17
C GLY A 159 -10.22 -8.29 1.06
N LEU A 160 -9.25 -9.18 0.89
CA LEU A 160 -8.68 -9.98 1.96
C LEU A 160 -7.91 -9.12 2.98
N MET A 161 -7.16 -8.12 2.52
CA MET A 161 -6.50 -7.12 3.37
C MET A 161 -7.53 -6.45 4.29
N LEU A 162 -8.67 -5.98 3.75
CA LEU A 162 -9.72 -5.36 4.55
C LEU A 162 -10.32 -6.34 5.57
N GLN A 163 -10.56 -7.60 5.18
CA GLN A 163 -11.08 -8.63 6.08
C GLN A 163 -10.13 -8.95 7.23
N VAL A 164 -8.81 -8.95 6.98
CA VAL A 164 -7.80 -9.13 8.03
C VAL A 164 -7.76 -7.92 8.96
N LEU A 165 -7.80 -6.69 8.42
CA LEU A 165 -7.79 -5.46 9.22
C LEU A 165 -8.97 -5.36 10.20
N ILE A 166 -10.15 -5.84 9.82
CA ILE A 166 -11.35 -5.84 10.67
C ILE A 166 -11.48 -7.09 11.55
N GLY A 167 -10.51 -8.02 11.48
CA GLY A 167 -10.50 -9.27 12.26
C GLY A 167 -11.54 -10.30 11.82
N GLN A 168 -12.10 -10.17 10.62
CA GLN A 168 -13.00 -11.16 10.04
C GLN A 168 -12.25 -12.42 9.59
N VAL A 169 -10.99 -12.24 9.15
CA VAL A 169 -10.09 -13.32 8.73
C VAL A 169 -8.79 -13.21 9.53
N THR A 170 -8.30 -14.32 10.07
CA THR A 170 -7.01 -14.34 10.77
C THR A 170 -5.86 -14.33 9.77
N PRO A 171 -4.64 -13.89 10.16
CA PRO A 171 -3.46 -13.97 9.29
C PRO A 171 -3.23 -15.35 8.68
N GLU A 172 -3.39 -16.42 9.48
CA GLU A 172 -3.19 -17.81 9.04
C GLU A 172 -4.25 -18.21 8.01
N ALA A 173 -5.51 -17.86 8.25
CA ALA A 173 -6.59 -18.11 7.30
C ALA A 173 -6.41 -17.30 5.99
N ALA A 174 -5.80 -16.12 6.06
CA ALA A 174 -5.49 -15.33 4.86
C ALA A 174 -4.41 -16.01 4.00
N GLU A 175 -3.38 -16.59 4.61
CA GLU A 175 -2.37 -17.38 3.89
C GLU A 175 -3.02 -18.59 3.18
N ASP A 176 -3.86 -19.35 3.88
CA ASP A 176 -4.59 -20.49 3.31
C ASP A 176 -5.51 -20.08 2.14
N LEU A 177 -6.16 -18.91 2.25
CA LEU A 177 -7.03 -18.38 1.19
C LEU A 177 -6.23 -17.96 -0.05
N VAL A 178 -5.03 -17.37 0.12
CA VAL A 178 -4.12 -17.07 -0.99
C VAL A 178 -3.70 -18.36 -1.69
N ASP A 179 -3.34 -19.40 -0.93
CA ASP A 179 -2.95 -20.69 -1.50
C ASP A 179 -4.10 -21.36 -2.25
N HIS A 180 -5.31 -21.31 -1.69
CA HIS A 180 -6.50 -21.78 -2.37
C HIS A 180 -6.75 -21.03 -3.69
N GLN A 181 -6.66 -19.70 -3.67
CA GLN A 181 -6.92 -18.88 -4.86
C GLN A 181 -5.88 -19.12 -5.95
N LEU A 182 -4.59 -19.22 -5.59
CA LEU A 182 -3.51 -19.53 -6.53
C LEU A 182 -3.69 -20.91 -7.16
N SER A 183 -4.11 -21.92 -6.38
CA SER A 183 -4.36 -23.27 -6.93
C SER A 183 -5.40 -23.24 -8.06
N ARG A 184 -6.41 -22.38 -7.97
CA ARG A 184 -7.47 -22.24 -8.99
C ARG A 184 -7.02 -21.46 -10.22
N VAL A 185 -6.17 -20.45 -10.03
CA VAL A 185 -5.68 -19.59 -11.12
C VAL A 185 -4.54 -20.26 -11.89
N LEU A 186 -3.72 -21.08 -11.23
CA LEU A 186 -2.53 -21.69 -11.83
C LEU A 186 -2.75 -23.10 -12.37
N THR A 187 -3.94 -23.67 -12.19
CA THR A 187 -4.39 -24.87 -12.92
C THR A 187 -4.81 -24.51 -14.35
#